data_AF-A0A7S0VXR7-F1
#
_entry.id   AF-A0A7S0VXR7-F1
#
_cell.length_a   1.000
_cell.length_b   1.000
_cell.length_c   1.000
_cell.angle_alpha   90.00
_cell.angle_beta   90.00
_cell.angle_gamma   90.00
#
_symmetry.space_group_name_H-M   'P 1'
#
loop_
_entity.id
_entity.type
_entity.pdbx_description
1 polymer ?
#
loop_
_entity_poly.entity_id
_entity_poly.type
_entity_poly.pdbx_seq_one_letter_code
_entity_poly.pdbx_strand_id
1 'polypeptide(L)'
;QNTLAEGSTSAAYCLCAAGHYQAHGGTFAFAGGLYYPRAVAVSPSGTHAFIADTFNHVIKEVSFGDGSTRLVAGSGSAGYAEGKGGNALFHEPSGLAVHPDGQWIFVSDKLNHKIRWIELETAQTGLLAG
;
A
#
# COMPACT_ATOMS: atom_id res chain seq x y z
N GLN A 1 38.02 17.52 22.64
CA GLN A 1 37.25 16.26 22.62
C GLN A 1 35.79 16.61 22.87
N ASN A 2 34.90 16.02 22.05
CA ASN A 2 33.42 16.00 22.09
C ASN A 2 32.60 17.29 21.98
N THR A 3 32.23 17.59 20.72
CA THR A 3 30.93 18.08 20.26
C THR A 3 29.82 17.04 20.49
N LEU A 4 28.55 17.49 20.57
CA LEU A 4 27.25 16.89 20.17
C LEU A 4 26.14 17.53 21.05
N ALA A 5 24.91 17.83 20.64
CA ALA A 5 24.24 18.13 19.37
C ALA A 5 22.82 18.61 19.75
N GLU A 6 22.20 19.41 18.87
CA GLU A 6 20.98 20.17 19.08
C GLU A 6 19.68 19.33 19.14
N GLY A 7 18.72 19.82 19.93
CA GLY A 7 17.34 20.09 19.46
C GLY A 7 16.44 18.92 19.09
N SER A 8 15.65 18.47 20.07
CA SER A 8 14.46 17.60 19.95
C SER A 8 13.47 18.04 18.84
N THR A 9 13.27 17.22 17.81
CA THR A 9 12.10 17.31 16.91
C THR A 9 10.97 16.40 17.40
N SER A 10 9.79 17.00 17.59
CA SER A 10 8.58 16.35 18.07
C SER A 10 8.06 15.31 17.07
N ALA A 11 8.18 14.02 17.38
CA ALA A 11 7.50 12.96 16.64
C ALA A 11 6.05 12.82 17.16
N ALA A 12 5.06 12.89 16.26
CA ALA A 12 3.68 12.56 16.57
C ALA A 12 3.54 11.05 16.74
N TYR A 13 3.35 10.59 17.97
CA TYR A 13 3.12 9.18 18.30
C TYR A 13 1.64 8.85 18.10
N CYS A 14 1.31 8.04 17.09
CA CYS A 14 -0.02 7.42 17.01
C CYS A 14 0.08 6.01 17.60
N LEU A 15 -0.60 5.78 18.73
CA LEU A 15 -0.66 4.46 19.38
C LEU A 15 -1.78 3.62 18.77
N CYS A 16 -1.45 2.56 18.03
CA CYS A 16 -2.22 1.33 18.07
C CYS A 16 -1.28 0.10 18.01
N ALA A 17 -1.49 -0.82 18.96
CA ALA A 17 -0.85 -2.13 19.12
C ALA A 17 0.69 -2.18 19.32
N ALA A 18 1.11 -2.22 20.58
CA ALA A 18 2.25 -2.98 21.15
C ALA A 18 3.59 -3.10 20.36
N GLY A 19 3.94 -2.10 19.57
CA GLY A 19 5.26 -1.95 18.96
C GLY A 19 5.54 -0.46 18.80
N HIS A 20 6.68 0.02 19.30
CA HIS A 20 7.07 1.41 19.13
C HIS A 20 7.29 1.69 17.64
N TYR A 21 6.29 2.22 16.94
CA TYR A 21 6.47 2.77 15.61
C TYR A 21 7.32 4.04 15.75
N GLN A 22 8.60 3.96 15.38
CA GLN A 22 9.39 5.15 15.14
C GLN A 22 8.84 5.78 13.86
N ALA A 23 8.19 6.94 13.99
CA ALA A 23 7.93 7.76 12.82
C ALA A 23 9.30 8.12 12.23
N HIS A 24 9.71 7.44 11.15
CA HIS A 24 10.85 7.88 10.36
C HIS A 24 10.52 9.30 9.89
N GLY A 25 11.17 10.30 10.49
CA GLY A 25 10.97 11.70 10.10
C GLY A 25 11.32 11.85 8.61
N GLY A 26 10.31 11.95 7.75
CA GLY A 26 10.48 12.02 6.30
C GLY A 26 9.17 11.75 5.55
N THR A 27 9.08 12.26 4.32
CA THR A 27 7.99 11.96 3.39
C THR A 27 8.39 10.79 2.50
N PHE A 28 7.63 9.71 2.49
CA PHE A 28 7.85 8.61 1.54
C PHE A 28 7.40 9.06 0.14
N ALA A 29 8.31 9.01 -0.84
CA ALA A 29 8.01 9.39 -2.21
C ALA A 29 7.61 8.16 -3.04
N PHE A 30 6.48 8.25 -3.73
CA PHE A 30 6.13 7.31 -4.80
C PHE A 30 6.59 7.88 -6.13
N ALA A 31 7.21 7.06 -6.97
CA ALA A 31 7.40 7.43 -8.37
C ALA A 31 6.02 7.74 -9.01
N GLY A 32 5.86 8.94 -9.56
CA GLY A 32 4.58 9.42 -10.10
C GLY A 32 3.58 9.95 -9.06
N GLY A 33 3.94 10.02 -7.77
CA GLY A 33 3.07 10.52 -6.70
C GLY A 33 1.88 9.61 -6.39
N LEU A 34 0.94 10.11 -5.59
CA LEU A 34 -0.38 9.51 -5.36
C LEU A 34 -1.44 10.40 -5.99
N TYR A 35 -2.52 9.80 -6.50
CA TYR A 35 -3.63 10.51 -7.11
C TYR A 35 -4.98 10.03 -6.57
N TYR A 36 -5.56 10.86 -5.69
CA TYR A 36 -6.79 10.59 -4.94
C TYR A 36 -6.83 9.20 -4.27
N PRO A 37 -5.83 8.83 -3.44
CA PRO A 37 -5.86 7.54 -2.76
C PRO A 37 -7.04 7.48 -1.78
N ARG A 38 -7.83 6.39 -1.84
CA ARG A 38 -9.05 6.27 -1.01
C ARG A 38 -8.96 5.28 0.14
N ALA A 39 -7.97 4.38 0.12
CA ALA A 39 -7.80 3.39 1.18
C ALA A 39 -6.34 3.06 1.42
N VAL A 40 -6.06 2.69 2.68
CA VAL A 40 -4.79 2.15 3.15
C VAL A 40 -5.06 0.93 4.03
N ALA A 41 -4.21 -0.08 3.96
CA ALA A 41 -4.23 -1.23 4.87
C ALA A 41 -2.80 -1.59 5.29
N VAL A 42 -2.60 -1.94 6.56
CA VAL A 42 -1.29 -2.26 7.13
C VAL A 42 -1.10 -3.77 7.16
N SER A 43 0.11 -4.26 6.90
CA SER A 43 0.44 -5.68 7.01
C SER A 43 0.28 -6.17 8.46
N PRO A 44 -0.04 -7.46 8.71
CA PRO A 44 -0.14 -7.99 10.07
C PRO A 44 1.14 -7.82 10.90
N SER A 45 2.31 -7.81 10.25
CA SER A 45 3.61 -7.53 10.87
C SER A 45 3.79 -6.08 11.32
N GLY A 46 2.97 -5.16 10.82
CA GLY A 46 3.16 -3.73 11.04
C GLY A 46 4.36 -3.14 10.30
N THR A 47 4.92 -3.83 9.30
CA THR A 47 6.14 -3.36 8.60
C THR A 47 5.85 -2.71 7.25
N HIS A 48 4.67 -2.93 6.68
CA HIS A 48 4.27 -2.38 5.38
C HIS A 48 2.87 -1.77 5.42
N ALA A 49 2.63 -0.78 4.57
CA ALA A 49 1.27 -0.34 4.23
C ALA A 49 1.03 -0.44 2.73
N PHE A 50 -0.20 -0.81 2.38
CA PHE A 50 -0.69 -0.91 1.03
C PHE A 50 -1.71 0.18 0.78
N ILE A 51 -1.59 0.87 -0.34
CA ILE A 51 -2.39 2.03 -0.70
C ILE A 51 -3.15 1.72 -1.99
N ALA A 52 -4.46 1.96 -1.98
CA ALA A 52 -5.25 2.02 -3.19
C ALA A 52 -5.11 3.41 -3.79
N ASP A 53 -4.22 3.53 -4.78
CA ASP A 53 -3.97 4.77 -5.50
C ASP A 53 -5.01 4.93 -6.62
N THR A 54 -6.21 5.34 -6.19
CA THR A 54 -7.47 5.14 -6.93
C THR A 54 -7.45 5.71 -8.34
N PHE A 55 -7.02 6.95 -8.54
CA PHE A 55 -7.04 7.56 -9.88
C PHE A 55 -5.80 7.24 -10.72
N ASN A 56 -4.79 6.62 -10.12
CA ASN A 56 -3.73 5.96 -10.87
C ASN A 56 -4.06 4.50 -11.17
N HIS A 57 -5.21 3.97 -10.74
CA HIS A 57 -5.65 2.59 -11.03
C HIS A 57 -4.65 1.51 -10.61
N VAL A 58 -3.92 1.75 -9.52
CA VAL A 58 -2.87 0.85 -9.01
C VAL A 58 -2.96 0.65 -7.51
N ILE A 59 -2.42 -0.48 -7.05
CA ILE A 59 -2.12 -0.73 -5.64
C ILE A 59 -0.62 -0.54 -5.43
N LYS A 60 -0.26 0.30 -4.46
CA LYS A 60 1.13 0.60 -4.11
C LYS A 60 1.44 0.12 -2.69
N GLU A 61 2.71 -0.07 -2.39
CA GLU A 61 3.21 -0.45 -1.08
C GLU A 61 4.27 0.55 -0.60
N VAL A 62 4.32 0.76 0.70
CA VAL A 62 5.41 1.42 1.41
C VAL A 62 5.92 0.52 2.54
N SER A 63 7.23 0.36 2.63
CA SER A 63 7.93 -0.26 3.76
C SER A 63 8.23 0.80 4.80
N PHE A 64 7.87 0.54 6.06
CA PHE A 64 8.13 1.47 7.16
C PHE A 64 9.57 1.41 7.65
N GLY A 65 10.32 0.32 7.39
CA GLY A 65 11.68 0.16 7.91
C GLY A 65 12.73 0.99 7.16
N ASP A 66 12.65 0.99 5.83
CA ASP A 66 13.59 1.69 4.94
C ASP A 66 12.94 2.81 4.11
N GLY A 67 11.62 2.96 4.19
CA GLY A 67 10.87 3.94 3.42
C GLY A 67 10.76 3.64 1.93
N SER A 68 11.13 2.42 1.51
CA SER A 68 11.01 2.03 0.11
C SER A 68 9.54 1.96 -0.31
N THR A 69 9.26 2.37 -1.54
CA THR A 69 7.93 2.29 -2.14
C THR A 69 7.98 1.44 -3.40
N ARG A 70 6.91 0.70 -3.69
CA ARG A 70 6.79 -0.08 -4.92
C ARG A 70 5.37 -0.19 -5.45
N LEU A 71 5.25 -0.52 -6.73
CA LEU A 71 4.00 -0.98 -7.34
C LEU A 71 3.76 -2.44 -6.92
N VAL A 72 2.58 -2.72 -6.39
CA VAL A 72 2.14 -4.10 -6.11
C VAL A 72 1.45 -4.67 -7.34
N ALA A 73 0.42 -3.99 -7.84
CA ALA A 73 -0.32 -4.41 -9.02
C ALA A 73 -1.04 -3.23 -9.70
N GLY A 74 -1.35 -3.39 -10.98
CA GLY A 74 -2.06 -2.42 -11.80
C GLY A 74 -1.16 -1.77 -12.85
N SER A 75 -1.68 -1.55 -14.06
CA SER A 75 -0.93 -0.99 -15.18
C SER A 75 -0.87 0.53 -15.22
N GLY A 76 -1.72 1.21 -14.45
CA GLY A 76 -1.96 2.65 -14.59
C GLY A 76 -3.16 3.00 -15.48
N SER A 77 -3.70 2.03 -16.23
CA SER A 77 -4.86 2.23 -17.11
C SER A 77 -6.13 1.64 -16.49
N ALA A 78 -7.23 2.39 -16.59
CA ALA A 78 -8.55 1.92 -16.19
C ALA A 78 -8.99 0.71 -17.04
N GLY A 79 -9.48 -0.34 -16.38
CA GLY A 79 -10.06 -1.50 -17.04
C GLY A 79 -10.10 -2.72 -16.12
N TYR A 80 -10.49 -3.86 -16.67
CA TYR A 80 -10.49 -5.13 -15.96
C TYR A 80 -9.63 -6.16 -16.71
N ALA A 81 -8.59 -6.63 -16.04
CA ALA A 81 -7.83 -7.80 -16.45
C ALA A 81 -7.13 -8.36 -15.22
N GLU A 82 -7.18 -9.68 -15.08
CA GLU A 82 -6.28 -10.39 -14.17
C GLU A 82 -4.88 -10.46 -14.77
N GLY A 83 -3.88 -10.52 -13.90
CA GLY A 83 -2.49 -10.59 -14.35
C GLY A 83 -1.52 -10.53 -13.19
N LYS A 84 -0.24 -10.51 -13.53
CA LYS A 84 0.86 -10.37 -12.59
C LYS A 84 1.36 -8.92 -12.56
N GLY A 85 1.41 -8.33 -11.37
CA GLY A 85 1.95 -6.98 -11.15
C GLY A 85 1.32 -5.93 -12.07
N GLY A 86 2.15 -5.27 -12.88
CA GLY A 86 1.73 -4.22 -13.82
C GLY A 86 0.83 -4.69 -14.98
N ASN A 87 0.65 -6.00 -15.16
CA ASN A 87 -0.23 -6.54 -16.21
C ASN A 87 -1.70 -6.61 -15.79
N ALA A 88 -2.00 -6.47 -14.49
CA ALA A 88 -3.37 -6.36 -14.02
C ALA A 88 -3.96 -4.98 -14.37
N LEU A 89 -5.25 -4.92 -14.69
CA LEU A 89 -5.98 -3.66 -14.85
C LEU A 89 -7.00 -3.53 -13.72
N PHE A 90 -7.01 -2.40 -13.03
CA PHE A 90 -8.05 -2.02 -12.07
C PHE A 90 -8.82 -0.81 -12.60
N HIS A 91 -9.99 -0.53 -12.04
CA HIS A 91 -10.78 0.65 -12.35
C HIS A 91 -11.25 1.33 -11.06
N GLU A 92 -10.48 2.34 -10.67
CA GLU A 92 -10.68 3.10 -9.44
C GLU A 92 -10.79 2.23 -8.16
N PRO A 93 -9.75 1.44 -7.82
CA PRO A 93 -9.78 0.62 -6.62
C PRO A 93 -9.96 1.51 -5.38
N SER A 94 -10.86 1.14 -4.47
CA SER A 94 -11.35 2.06 -3.44
C SER A 94 -11.24 1.59 -1.99
N GLY A 95 -10.87 0.34 -1.77
CA GLY A 95 -10.89 -0.30 -0.46
C GLY A 95 -9.96 -1.49 -0.47
N LEU A 96 -9.26 -1.68 0.65
CA LEU A 96 -8.25 -2.72 0.84
C LEU A 96 -8.48 -3.45 2.16
N ALA A 97 -8.18 -4.74 2.18
CA ALA A 97 -8.03 -5.54 3.39
C ALA A 97 -6.88 -6.52 3.21
N VAL A 98 -6.01 -6.65 4.22
CA VAL A 98 -4.92 -7.63 4.20
C VAL A 98 -5.36 -8.86 4.98
N HIS A 99 -5.14 -10.05 4.41
CA HIS A 99 -5.42 -11.30 5.11
C HIS A 99 -4.46 -11.48 6.30
N PRO A 100 -4.87 -12.08 7.43
CA PRO A 100 -4.03 -12.23 8.63
C PRO A 100 -2.71 -13.01 8.43
N ASP A 101 -2.63 -13.86 7.40
CA ASP A 101 -1.37 -14.54 7.04
C ASP A 101 -0.36 -13.62 6.36
N GLY A 102 -0.75 -12.40 5.98
CA GLY A 102 0.09 -11.41 5.31
C GLY A 102 0.42 -11.74 3.85
N GLN A 103 -0.23 -12.75 3.26
CA GLN A 103 0.07 -13.19 1.89
C GLN A 103 -0.89 -12.62 0.86
N TRP A 104 -2.09 -12.19 1.27
CA TRP A 104 -3.14 -11.75 0.36
C TRP A 104 -3.65 -10.36 0.70
N ILE A 105 -3.96 -9.58 -0.34
CA ILE A 105 -4.72 -8.34 -0.24
C ILE A 105 -6.03 -8.50 -1.01
N PHE A 106 -7.14 -8.17 -0.37
CA PHE A 106 -8.43 -8.03 -1.01
C PHE A 106 -8.67 -6.58 -1.41
N VAL A 107 -9.12 -6.38 -2.65
CA VAL A 107 -9.31 -5.09 -3.29
C VAL A 107 -10.76 -4.97 -3.72
N SER A 108 -11.39 -3.86 -3.35
CA SER A 108 -12.65 -3.44 -3.99
C SER A 108 -12.33 -2.66 -5.27
N ASP A 109 -12.49 -3.33 -6.40
CA ASP A 109 -12.29 -2.78 -7.74
C ASP A 109 -13.57 -2.06 -8.19
N LYS A 110 -13.74 -0.83 -7.67
CA LYS A 110 -15.02 -0.13 -7.52
C LYS A 110 -15.81 -0.03 -8.81
N LEU A 111 -15.19 0.44 -9.89
CA LEU A 111 -15.88 0.68 -11.17
C LEU A 111 -15.90 -0.54 -12.08
N ASN A 112 -15.20 -1.62 -11.70
CA ASN A 112 -15.36 -2.93 -12.31
C ASN A 112 -16.41 -3.79 -11.61
N HIS A 113 -16.99 -3.32 -10.50
CA HIS A 113 -17.98 -4.04 -9.68
C HIS A 113 -17.46 -5.38 -9.13
N LYS A 114 -16.15 -5.46 -8.84
CA LYS A 114 -15.49 -6.72 -8.45
C LYS A 114 -14.77 -6.60 -7.12
N ILE A 115 -14.76 -7.70 -6.38
CA ILE A 115 -13.82 -7.93 -5.29
C ILE A 115 -12.74 -8.85 -5.81
N ARG A 116 -11.49 -8.41 -5.70
CA ARG A 116 -10.33 -9.10 -6.25
C ARG A 116 -9.33 -9.39 -5.15
N TRP A 117 -8.53 -10.43 -5.31
CA TRP A 117 -7.40 -10.70 -4.45
C TRP A 117 -6.09 -10.43 -5.19
N ILE A 118 -5.03 -10.15 -4.43
CA ILE A 118 -3.64 -10.05 -4.88
C ILE A 118 -2.80 -10.92 -3.96
N GLU A 119 -2.03 -11.86 -4.51
CA GLU A 119 -1.00 -12.62 -3.79
C GLU A 119 0.29 -11.80 -3.75
N LEU A 120 0.79 -11.47 -2.56
CA LEU A 120 1.85 -10.48 -2.37
C LEU A 120 3.24 -10.93 -2.82
N GLU A 121 3.52 -12.24 -2.76
CA GLU A 121 4.79 -12.80 -3.21
C GLU A 121 4.89 -12.80 -4.74
N THR A 122 3.85 -13.27 -5.41
CA THR A 122 3.86 -13.42 -6.87
C THR A 122 3.35 -12.19 -7.61
N ALA A 123 2.68 -11.27 -6.90
CA ALA A 123 1.88 -10.18 -7.45
C ALA A 123 0.76 -10.64 -8.40
N GLN A 124 0.35 -11.90 -8.32
CA GLN A 124 -0.75 -12.44 -9.09
C GLN A 124 -2.07 -11.87 -8.57
N THR A 125 -2.97 -11.50 -9.47
CA THR A 125 -4.33 -11.10 -9.12
C THR A 125 -5.33 -12.20 -9.50
N GLY A 126 -6.47 -12.20 -8.82
CA GLY A 126 -7.63 -13.00 -9.24
C GLY A 126 -8.95 -12.45 -8.72
N LEU A 127 -10.03 -13.00 -9.28
CA LEU A 127 -11.39 -12.64 -8.91
C LEU A 127 -11.80 -13.41 -7.65
N LEU A 128 -12.26 -12.69 -6.62
CA LEU A 128 -12.91 -13.27 -5.45
C LEU A 128 -14.43 -13.32 -5.63
N ALA A 129 -15.03 -12.22 -6.07
CA ALA A 129 -16.47 -12.10 -6.27
C ALA A 129 -16.83 -10.98 -7.26
N GLY A 130 -17.95 -11.14 -7.97
CA GLY A 130 -18.55 -10.15 -8.89
C GLY A 130 -18.37 -10.47 -10.37
#